data_AF-A0AB38VNU5-F1
#
_entry.id   AF-A0AB38VNU5-F1
#
_cell.length_a   1.000
_cell.length_b   1.000
_cell.length_c   1.000
_cell.angle_alpha   90.00
_cell.angle_beta   90.00
_cell.angle_gamma   90.00
#
_symmetry.space_group_name_H-M   'P 1'
#
loop_
_entity.id
_entity.type
_entity.pdbx_description
1 polymer ?
#
loop_
_entity_poly.entity_id
_entity_poly.type
_entity_poly.pdbx_seq_one_letter_code
_entity_poly.pdbx_strand_id
1 'polypeptide(L)'
;MPKAELVYRPAKQSEKADYGDYVHLCQIWEGLTVGTAKVWAAEMRNHPDFKQFINNPTHRIVFINYEGFKLFVTWKSRNRYRPKKETLAEMIENIKREKQLGV
;
A
#
# COMPACT_ATOMS: atom_id res chain seq x y z
N MET A 1 -30.84 -30.02 -23.71
CA MET A 1 -29.61 -29.29 -23.37
C MET A 1 -29.94 -28.33 -22.24
N PRO A 2 -29.20 -28.31 -21.11
CA PRO A 2 -29.43 -27.31 -20.08
C PRO A 2 -29.13 -25.92 -20.67
N LYS A 3 -30.06 -24.98 -20.53
CA LYS A 3 -29.84 -23.59 -20.93
C LYS A 3 -28.73 -23.04 -20.03
N ALA A 4 -27.61 -22.64 -20.62
CA ALA A 4 -26.62 -21.86 -19.89
C ALA A 4 -27.30 -20.57 -19.40
N GLU A 5 -27.38 -20.37 -18.09
CA GLU A 5 -27.88 -19.12 -17.52
C GLU A 5 -26.95 -17.98 -17.97
N LEU A 6 -27.53 -17.00 -18.65
CA LEU A 6 -26.81 -15.83 -19.11
C LEU A 6 -26.54 -14.93 -17.89
N VAL A 7 -25.34 -15.02 -17.33
CA VAL A 7 -24.91 -14.11 -16.25
C VAL A 7 -24.51 -12.77 -16.87
N TYR A 8 -25.45 -11.82 -16.91
CA TYR A 8 -25.19 -10.44 -17.33
C TYR A 8 -24.46 -9.67 -16.21
N ARG A 9 -23.27 -9.11 -16.51
CA ARG A 9 -22.59 -8.12 -15.65
C ARG A 9 -22.37 -6.82 -16.43
N PRO A 10 -22.78 -5.65 -15.91
CA PRO A 10 -22.52 -4.36 -16.55
C PRO A 10 -21.01 -4.08 -16.65
N ALA A 11 -20.53 -3.63 -17.81
CA ALA A 11 -19.11 -3.29 -18.05
C ALA A 11 -18.55 -2.16 -17.14
N LYS A 12 -19.42 -1.45 -16.40
CA LYS A 12 -19.07 -0.35 -15.49
C LYS A 12 -18.97 -0.77 -14.03
N GLN A 13 -18.64 -2.02 -13.73
CA GLN A 13 -18.14 -2.37 -12.40
C GLN A 13 -16.64 -2.12 -12.40
N SER A 14 -16.22 -0.90 -12.05
CA SER A 14 -14.82 -0.67 -11.70
C SER A 14 -14.60 -1.31 -10.33
N GLU A 15 -14.12 -2.55 -10.30
CA GLU A 15 -13.51 -3.07 -9.08
C GLU A 15 -12.50 -2.03 -8.58
N LYS A 16 -12.53 -1.75 -7.27
CA LYS A 16 -11.56 -0.82 -6.69
C LYS A 16 -10.19 -1.44 -6.95
N ALA A 17 -9.35 -0.72 -7.69
CA ALA A 17 -7.98 -1.18 -7.90
C ALA A 17 -7.26 -1.24 -6.55
N ASP A 18 -6.55 -2.32 -6.28
CA ASP A 18 -5.69 -2.44 -5.09
C ASP A 18 -4.29 -1.84 -5.31
N TYR A 19 -3.97 -1.54 -6.57
CA TYR A 19 -2.70 -1.00 -7.02
C TYR A 19 -2.89 0.26 -7.85
N GLY A 20 -1.90 1.15 -7.79
CA GLY A 20 -1.84 2.33 -8.65
C GLY A 20 -0.42 2.78 -8.93
N ASP A 21 -0.27 3.62 -9.95
CA ASP A 21 0.96 4.38 -10.13
C ASP A 21 1.02 5.57 -9.15
N TYR A 22 2.04 6.41 -9.29
CA TYR A 22 2.21 7.59 -8.44
C TYR A 22 1.03 8.57 -8.52
N VAL A 23 0.42 8.75 -9.70
CA VAL A 23 -0.66 9.72 -9.90
C VAL A 23 -1.92 9.25 -9.19
N HIS A 24 -2.27 7.97 -9.37
CA HIS A 24 -3.43 7.37 -8.71
C HIS A 24 -3.25 7.34 -7.19
N LEU A 25 -2.04 7.07 -6.70
CA LEU A 25 -1.74 7.15 -5.27
C LEU A 25 -1.97 8.58 -4.72
N CYS A 26 -1.52 9.61 -5.43
CA CYS A 26 -1.71 11.01 -5.04
C CYS A 26 -3.18 11.46 -5.06
N GLN A 27 -4.06 10.81 -5.84
CA GLN A 27 -5.50 11.08 -5.79
C GLN A 27 -6.15 10.60 -4.50
N ILE A 28 -5.57 9.58 -3.85
CA ILE A 28 -6.09 8.98 -2.61
C ILE A 28 -5.52 9.71 -1.38
N TRP A 29 -4.27 10.16 -1.45
CA TRP A 29 -3.54 10.74 -0.31
C TRP A 29 -3.39 12.26 -0.47
N GLU A 30 -4.31 13.02 0.11
CA GLU A 30 -4.26 14.48 0.09
C GLU A 30 -2.93 15.00 0.66
N GLY A 31 -2.27 15.91 -0.07
CA GLY A 31 -0.96 16.45 0.28
C GLY A 31 0.25 15.61 -0.14
N LEU A 32 0.06 14.37 -0.61
CA LEU A 32 1.14 13.57 -1.20
C LEU A 32 1.45 14.08 -2.61
N THR A 33 2.67 14.54 -2.84
CA THR A 33 3.13 14.91 -4.19
C THR A 33 3.72 13.70 -4.92
N VAL A 34 3.69 13.71 -6.26
CA VAL A 34 4.34 12.68 -7.08
C VAL A 34 5.84 12.57 -6.76
N GLY A 35 6.50 13.69 -6.46
CA GLY A 35 7.91 13.70 -6.05
C GLY A 35 8.14 12.92 -4.76
N THR A 36 7.34 13.21 -3.73
CA THR A 36 7.38 12.49 -2.45
C THR A 36 7.04 11.01 -2.62
N ALA A 37 6.02 10.69 -3.43
CA ALA A 37 5.62 9.32 -3.72
C ALA A 37 6.74 8.50 -4.37
N LYS A 38 7.52 9.10 -5.29
CA LYS A 38 8.71 8.45 -5.90
C LYS A 38 9.79 8.13 -4.87
N VAL A 39 10.09 9.09 -3.99
CA VAL A 39 11.08 8.89 -2.92
C VAL A 39 10.63 7.75 -2.00
N TRP A 40 9.38 7.77 -1.56
CA TRP A 40 8.86 6.74 -0.65
C TRP A 40 8.74 5.37 -1.31
N ALA A 41 8.34 5.29 -2.58
CA ALA A 41 8.37 4.03 -3.31
C ALA A 41 9.80 3.47 -3.47
N ALA A 42 10.82 4.34 -3.61
CA ALA A 42 12.21 3.91 -3.61
C ALA A 42 12.65 3.37 -2.24
N GLU A 43 12.26 4.02 -1.15
CA GLU A 43 12.47 3.51 0.21
C GLU A 43 11.80 2.15 0.40
N MET A 44 10.53 2.00 0.00
CA MET A 44 9.79 0.74 0.08
C MET A 44 10.50 -0.38 -0.69
N ARG A 45 10.98 -0.12 -1.91
CA ARG A 45 11.73 -1.09 -2.73
C ARG A 45 12.98 -1.61 -2.04
N ASN A 46 13.67 -0.76 -1.29
CA ASN A 46 14.91 -1.08 -0.59
C ASN A 46 14.67 -1.65 0.82
N HIS A 47 13.43 -1.65 1.30
CA HIS A 47 13.09 -2.13 2.63
C HIS A 47 12.70 -3.62 2.60
N PRO A 48 13.26 -4.48 3.48
CA PRO A 48 13.01 -5.93 3.46
C PRO A 48 11.52 -6.28 3.58
N ASP A 49 10.79 -5.57 4.43
CA ASP A 49 9.37 -5.85 4.68
C ASP A 49 8.39 -5.22 3.68
N PHE A 50 8.78 -4.13 3.00
CA PHE A 50 7.86 -3.34 2.17
C PHE A 50 8.06 -3.53 0.66
N LYS A 51 9.19 -4.11 0.23
CA LYS A 51 9.49 -4.32 -1.20
C LYS A 51 8.42 -5.14 -1.92
N GLN A 52 7.75 -6.05 -1.21
CA GLN A 52 6.68 -6.90 -1.73
C GLN A 52 5.42 -6.13 -2.17
N PHE A 53 5.25 -4.87 -1.72
CA PHE A 53 4.11 -4.02 -2.07
C PHE A 53 4.37 -3.15 -3.30
N ILE A 54 5.55 -3.26 -3.91
CA ILE A 54 5.95 -2.49 -5.08
C ILE A 54 6.27 -3.43 -6.24
N ASN A 55 5.52 -3.31 -7.33
CA ASN A 55 5.77 -4.02 -8.57
C ASN A 55 6.35 -3.06 -9.61
N ASN A 56 7.58 -3.32 -10.05
CA ASN A 56 8.24 -2.56 -11.12
C ASN A 56 8.49 -3.49 -12.33
N PRO A 57 7.49 -3.69 -13.21
CA PRO A 57 7.67 -4.53 -14.38
C PRO A 57 8.70 -3.94 -15.36
N THR A 58 8.90 -2.62 -15.34
CA THR A 58 9.93 -1.91 -16.13
C THR A 58 10.51 -0.73 -15.35
N HIS A 59 11.53 -0.07 -15.89
CA HIS A 59 12.11 1.15 -15.31
C HIS A 59 11.17 2.37 -15.30
N ARG A 60 10.08 2.35 -16.08
CA ARG A 60 9.12 3.48 -16.19
C ARG A 60 7.80 3.23 -15.47
N ILE A 61 7.47 1.97 -15.23
CA ILE A 61 6.16 1.56 -14.70
C ILE A 61 6.33 1.11 -13.26
N VAL A 62 5.44 1.57 -12.39
CA VAL A 62 5.31 1.12 -11.01
C VAL A 62 3.85 0.85 -10.70
N PHE A 63 3.60 -0.19 -9.94
CA PHE A 63 2.32 -0.45 -9.29
C PHE A 63 2.56 -0.58 -7.79
N ILE A 64 1.94 0.32 -7.04
CA ILE A 64 2.05 0.45 -5.59
C ILE A 64 0.78 -0.10 -4.98
N ASN A 65 0.89 -1.13 -4.14
CA ASN A 65 -0.25 -1.65 -3.40
C ASN A 65 -0.72 -0.60 -2.36
N TYR A 66 -2.00 -0.24 -2.37
CA TYR A 66 -2.51 0.83 -1.51
C TYR A 66 -2.48 0.49 -0.01
N GLU A 67 -2.84 -0.74 0.37
CA GLU A 67 -2.73 -1.19 1.77
C GLU A 67 -1.26 -1.29 2.22
N GLY A 68 -0.39 -1.77 1.36
CA GLY A 68 1.06 -1.80 1.59
C GLY A 68 1.66 -0.41 1.79
N PHE A 69 1.23 0.57 1.00
CA PHE A 69 1.63 1.96 1.17
C PHE A 69 1.11 2.55 2.49
N LYS A 70 -0.14 2.27 2.86
CA LYS A 70 -0.70 2.67 4.15
C LYS A 70 0.11 2.13 5.33
N LEU A 71 0.45 0.84 5.30
CA LEU A 71 1.32 0.20 6.30
C LEU A 71 2.69 0.87 6.36
N PHE A 72 3.28 1.20 5.22
CA PHE A 72 4.56 1.92 5.15
C PHE A 72 4.48 3.31 5.76
N VAL A 73 3.42 4.08 5.51
CA VAL A 73 3.21 5.41 6.10
C VAL A 73 3.08 5.32 7.62
N THR A 74 2.29 4.36 8.12
CA THR A 74 2.18 4.10 9.56
C THR A 74 3.53 3.74 10.17
N TRP A 75 4.27 2.83 9.52
CA TRP A 75 5.61 2.44 9.94
C TRP A 75 6.56 3.62 9.99
N LYS A 76 6.58 4.46 8.95
CA LYS A 76 7.45 5.63 8.85
C LYS A 76 7.18 6.62 9.99
N SER A 77 5.90 6.84 10.32
CA SER A 77 5.50 7.71 11.44
C SER A 77 5.96 7.15 12.79
N ARG A 78 5.65 5.88 13.09
CA ARG A 78 6.02 5.21 14.36
C ARG A 78 7.53 5.13 14.57
N ASN A 79 8.27 4.98 13.49
CA ASN A 79 9.70 4.78 13.52
C ASN A 79 10.51 6.07 13.36
N ARG A 80 9.88 7.22 13.08
CA ARG A 80 10.57 8.49 12.79
C ARG A 80 11.69 8.82 13.79
N TYR A 81 11.41 8.67 15.07
CA TYR A 81 12.32 9.02 16.17
C TYR A 81 12.89 7.80 16.92
N ARG A 82 12.62 6.58 16.44
CA ARG A 82 13.12 5.37 17.10
C ARG A 82 14.58 5.09 16.71
N PRO A 83 15.47 4.79 17.67
CA PRO A 83 16.85 4.40 17.39
C PRO A 83 16.90 3.01 16.72
N LYS A 84 16.09 2.07 17.19
CA LYS A 84 15.85 0.78 16.55
C LYS A 84 14.47 0.79 15.90
N LYS A 85 14.42 0.59 14.59
CA LYS A 85 13.17 0.54 13.82
C LYS A 85 12.47 -0.80 14.07
N GLU A 86 11.16 -0.77 14.27
CA GLU A 86 10.32 -1.97 14.27
C GLU A 86 10.37 -2.64 12.89
N THR A 87 10.26 -3.96 12.83
CA THR A 87 9.85 -4.65 11.60
C THR A 87 8.35 -4.46 11.36
N LEU A 88 7.86 -4.78 10.16
CA LEU A 88 6.43 -4.76 9.85
C LEU A 88 5.63 -5.69 10.78
N ALA A 89 6.15 -6.89 11.05
CA ALA A 89 5.50 -7.84 11.95
C ALA A 89 5.43 -7.33 13.40
N GLU A 90 6.54 -6.79 13.91
CA GLU A 90 6.58 -6.16 15.24
C GLU A 90 5.60 -4.97 15.32
N MET A 91 5.56 -4.12 14.30
CA MET A 91 4.64 -2.99 14.26
C MET A 91 3.17 -3.44 14.33
N ILE A 92 2.77 -4.46 13.55
CA ILE A 92 1.39 -4.97 13.54
C ILE A 92 1.01 -5.54 14.91
N GLU A 93 1.91 -6.31 15.53
CA GLU A 93 1.68 -6.86 16.87
C GLU A 93 1.61 -5.76 17.93
N ASN A 94 2.46 -4.73 17.84
CA ASN A 94 2.43 -3.61 18.77
C ASN A 94 1.14 -2.80 18.64
N ILE A 95 0.68 -2.49 17.42
CA ILE A 95 -0.62 -1.81 17.19
C ILE A 95 -1.77 -2.64 17.76
N LYS A 96 -1.73 -3.97 17.59
CA LYS A 96 -2.75 -4.86 18.14
C LYS A 96 -2.77 -4.82 19.68
N ARG A 97 -1.60 -4.81 20.32
CA ARG A 97 -1.45 -4.71 21.78
C ARG A 97 -1.93 -3.35 22.31
N GLU A 98 -1.52 -2.25 21.68
CA GLU A 98 -1.96 -0.88 22.01
C GLU A 98 -3.49 -0.80 22.01
N LYS A 99 -4.12 -1.30 20.95
CA LYS A 99 -5.58 -1.36 20.82
C LYS A 99 -6.27 -2.20 21.92
N GLN A 100 -5.65 -3.29 22.37
CA GLN A 100 -6.18 -4.11 23.48
C GLN A 100 -6.06 -3.41 24.83
N LEU A 101 -5.02 -2.59 25.00
CA LEU A 101 -4.78 -1.82 26.22
C LEU A 101 -5.57 -0.49 26.25
N GLY A 102 -6.21 -0.11 25.15
CA GLY A 102 -6.95 1.14 25.02
C GLY A 102 -6.06 2.39 24.96
N VAL A 103 -4.82 2.22 24.50
CA VAL A 103 -3.81 3.28 24.35
C VAL A 103 -3.59 3.59 22.87
#